data_AF-A0A840P8X6-F1
#
_entry.id   AF-A0A840P8X6-F1
#
_cell.length_a   1.000
_cell.length_b   1.000
_cell.length_c   1.000
_cell.angle_alpha   90.00
_cell.angle_beta   90.00
_cell.angle_gamma   90.00
#
_symmetry.space_group_name_H-M   'P 1'
#
loop_
_entity.id
_entity.type
_entity.pdbx_description
1 polymer ?
#
loop_
_entity_poly.entity_id
_entity_poly.type
_entity_poly.pdbx_seq_one_letter_code
_entity_poly.pdbx_strand_id
1 'polypeptide(L)'
;MSEHADWEAGRGRPGPRPRAWPALVIAAALTLTCAAVAGIAASEAVAELTRGPSAAELERAAREEVARRWQTWPTGRIFPETLTYSAEQGGEERARRVGIGRDSRCDGAVDAALRPAMRAAGCRGILRATYLDALQGVVVTLGVAAFPDESSALRAKAAFPKGERPSPGLRALAFPGTVTDRFTSAGRQAGTVRQAGPYVVLTTAGQVDGRPARAVGEQRPAVFAFAGEMAEQVAGELATPVVPDCTSTTEWQC
;
A
#
# COMPACT_ATOMS: atom_id res chain seq x y z
N MET A 1 42.69 64.57 -93.37
CA MET A 1 44.00 63.94 -93.08
C MET A 1 44.20 64.03 -91.58
N SER A 2 44.06 63.00 -90.76
CA SER A 2 43.61 61.62 -90.96
C SER A 2 43.13 61.13 -89.59
N GLU A 3 42.10 60.29 -89.61
CA GLU A 3 41.61 59.50 -88.49
C GLU A 3 42.72 58.66 -87.83
N HIS A 4 42.67 58.54 -86.50
CA HIS A 4 43.07 57.32 -85.81
C HIS A 4 42.07 57.06 -84.69
N ALA A 5 41.26 56.02 -84.89
CA ALA A 5 40.37 55.44 -83.89
C ALA A 5 41.12 54.33 -83.16
N ASP A 6 41.35 54.51 -81.86
CA ASP A 6 41.84 53.47 -80.97
C ASP A 6 40.67 52.80 -80.24
N TRP A 7 40.55 51.48 -80.45
CA TRP A 7 39.61 50.60 -79.77
C TRP A 7 40.29 50.02 -78.52
N GLU A 8 39.89 50.46 -77.33
CA GLU A 8 40.28 49.80 -76.07
C GLU A 8 39.13 48.96 -75.50
N ALA A 9 39.37 47.65 -75.48
CA ALA A 9 38.53 46.65 -74.83
C ALA A 9 38.59 46.79 -73.29
N GLY A 10 37.53 47.36 -72.71
CA GLY A 10 37.31 47.44 -71.26
C GLY A 10 36.94 46.08 -70.66
N ARG A 11 37.95 45.40 -70.09
CA ARG A 11 37.87 44.15 -69.31
C ARG A 11 36.86 44.25 -68.15
N GLY A 12 36.09 43.18 -67.94
CA GLY A 12 35.12 43.04 -66.86
C GLY A 12 35.74 43.20 -65.46
N ARG A 13 35.04 43.91 -64.58
CA ARG A 13 35.39 44.07 -63.16
C ARG A 13 35.13 42.76 -62.39
N PRO A 14 36.11 42.22 -61.64
CA PRO A 14 35.84 41.12 -60.73
C PRO A 14 34.98 41.60 -59.56
N GLY A 15 33.82 40.96 -59.34
CA GLY A 15 32.97 41.22 -58.18
C GLY A 15 33.70 40.92 -56.86
N PRO A 16 33.39 41.63 -55.77
CA PRO A 16 34.00 41.36 -54.47
C PRO A 16 33.63 39.95 -54.01
N ARG A 17 34.62 39.07 -53.86
CA ARG A 17 34.45 37.77 -53.21
C ARG A 17 34.02 38.05 -51.76
N PRO A 18 32.84 37.61 -51.29
CA PRO A 18 32.49 37.76 -49.89
C PRO A 18 33.53 36.97 -49.07
N ARG A 19 34.11 37.63 -48.05
CA ARG A 19 34.98 36.98 -47.07
C ARG A 19 34.15 35.92 -46.34
N ALA A 20 34.08 34.70 -46.89
CA ALA A 20 33.36 33.56 -46.31
C ALA A 20 34.09 32.97 -45.08
N TRP A 21 35.34 33.36 -44.87
CA TRP A 21 36.18 32.95 -43.75
C TRP A 21 35.56 33.22 -42.36
N PRO A 22 35.14 34.45 -42.02
CA PRO A 22 34.50 34.72 -40.73
C PRO A 22 33.19 33.94 -40.54
N ALA A 23 32.40 33.75 -41.59
CA ALA A 23 31.15 32.98 -41.51
C ALA A 23 31.39 31.49 -41.24
N LEU A 24 32.43 30.90 -41.86
CA LEU A 24 32.84 29.52 -41.62
C LEU A 24 33.39 29.31 -40.20
N VAL A 25 34.16 30.27 -39.68
CA VAL A 25 34.68 30.23 -38.31
C VAL A 25 33.54 30.31 -37.28
N ILE A 26 32.56 31.19 -37.51
CA ILE A 26 31.38 31.31 -36.64
C ILE A 26 30.53 30.03 -36.70
N ALA A 27 30.29 29.49 -37.89
CA ALA A 27 29.55 28.23 -38.04
C ALA A 27 30.27 27.06 -37.35
N ALA A 28 31.58 26.93 -37.54
CA ALA A 28 32.38 25.90 -36.87
C ALA A 28 32.34 26.06 -35.33
N ALA A 29 32.50 27.28 -34.82
CA ALA A 29 32.41 27.56 -33.39
C ALA A 29 31.03 27.22 -32.82
N LEU A 30 29.94 27.57 -33.52
CA LEU A 30 28.57 27.22 -33.14
C LEU A 30 28.32 25.70 -33.17
N THR A 31 28.85 24.99 -34.17
CA THR A 31 28.72 23.52 -34.21
C THR A 31 29.46 22.85 -33.06
N LEU A 32 30.65 23.36 -32.69
CA LEU A 32 31.43 22.84 -31.56
C LEU A 32 30.72 23.10 -30.22
N THR A 33 30.13 24.29 -30.03
CA THR A 33 29.38 24.58 -28.81
C THR A 33 28.11 23.75 -28.71
N CYS A 34 27.34 23.59 -29.81
CA CYS A 34 26.18 22.70 -29.83
C CYS A 34 26.55 21.24 -29.56
N ALA A 35 27.65 20.74 -30.15
CA ALA A 35 28.13 19.38 -29.91
C ALA A 35 28.56 19.17 -28.45
N ALA A 36 29.23 20.15 -27.83
CA ALA A 36 29.60 20.10 -26.42
C ALA A 36 28.37 20.07 -25.50
N VAL A 37 27.38 20.93 -25.75
CA VAL A 37 26.13 20.96 -24.97
C VAL A 37 25.36 19.64 -25.13
N ALA A 38 25.27 19.11 -26.34
CA ALA A 38 24.63 17.82 -26.59
C ALA A 38 25.35 16.66 -25.88
N GLY A 39 26.69 16.68 -25.86
CA GLY A 39 27.51 15.71 -25.13
C GLY A 39 27.28 15.74 -23.62
N ILE A 40 27.20 16.93 -23.02
CA ILE A 40 26.90 17.10 -21.59
C ILE A 40 25.50 16.57 -21.27
N ALA A 41 24.48 17.01 -22.02
CA ALA A 41 23.11 16.56 -21.82
C ALA A 41 22.95 15.04 -22.00
N ALA A 42 23.66 14.44 -22.98
CA ALA A 42 23.68 13.01 -23.17
C ALA A 42 24.36 12.28 -22.00
N SER A 43 25.45 12.83 -21.45
CA SER A 43 26.14 12.25 -20.29
C SER A 43 25.31 12.30 -19.01
N GLU A 44 24.57 13.38 -18.78
CA GLU A 44 23.64 13.51 -17.65
C GLU A 44 22.44 12.57 -17.81
N ALA A 45 21.91 12.44 -19.04
CA ALA A 45 20.84 11.49 -19.33
C ALA A 45 21.31 10.03 -19.12
N VAL A 46 22.53 9.68 -19.55
CA VAL A 46 23.12 8.36 -19.29
C VAL A 46 23.38 8.16 -17.79
N ALA A 47 23.87 9.18 -17.09
CA ALA A 47 24.09 9.11 -15.65
C ALA A 47 22.78 8.86 -14.88
N GLU A 48 21.69 9.54 -15.25
CA GLU A 48 20.39 9.30 -14.62
C GLU A 48 19.79 7.93 -14.99
N LEU A 49 19.96 7.48 -16.24
CA LEU A 49 19.51 6.14 -16.68
C LEU A 49 20.29 4.99 -16.04
N THR A 50 21.53 5.24 -15.60
CA THR A 50 22.40 4.25 -14.97
C THR A 50 22.52 4.42 -13.45
N ARG A 51 21.85 5.43 -12.88
CA ARG A 51 21.82 5.69 -11.44
C ARG A 51 20.98 4.62 -10.75
N GLY A 52 21.51 4.08 -9.65
CA GLY A 52 20.73 3.24 -8.74
C GLY A 52 19.61 4.02 -8.03
N PRO A 53 18.60 3.34 -7.46
CA PRO A 53 17.53 4.00 -6.75
C PRO A 53 18.06 4.74 -5.51
N SER A 54 17.55 5.94 -5.27
CA SER A 54 17.81 6.70 -4.05
C SER A 54 17.06 6.10 -2.86
N ALA A 55 17.51 6.39 -1.64
CA ALA A 55 16.82 5.96 -0.42
C ALA A 55 15.34 6.39 -0.39
N ALA A 56 15.03 7.61 -0.85
CA ALA A 56 13.65 8.12 -0.90
C ALA A 56 12.79 7.36 -1.93
N GLU A 57 13.36 6.95 -3.06
CA GLU A 57 12.68 6.11 -4.06
C GLU A 57 12.40 4.72 -3.51
N LEU A 58 13.36 4.11 -2.81
CA LEU A 58 13.21 2.81 -2.14
C LEU A 58 12.14 2.86 -1.04
N GLU A 59 12.14 3.88 -0.19
CA GLU A 59 11.13 4.07 0.83
C GLU A 59 9.72 4.25 0.25
N ARG A 60 9.60 5.05 -0.83
CA ARG A 60 8.32 5.22 -1.53
C ARG A 60 7.85 3.89 -2.11
N ALA A 61 8.73 3.15 -2.78
CA ALA A 61 8.42 1.84 -3.32
C ALA A 61 7.99 0.84 -2.24
N ALA A 62 8.68 0.81 -1.09
CA ALA A 62 8.32 -0.03 0.05
C ALA A 62 6.95 0.34 0.63
N ARG A 63 6.65 1.63 0.81
CA ARG A 63 5.31 2.08 1.27
C ARG A 63 4.21 1.69 0.30
N GLU A 64 4.46 1.85 -1.00
CA GLU A 64 3.51 1.47 -2.04
C GLU A 64 3.30 -0.05 -2.11
N GLU A 65 4.36 -0.84 -1.96
CA GLU A 65 4.28 -2.31 -1.86
C GLU A 65 3.40 -2.69 -0.67
N VAL A 66 3.71 -2.18 0.53
CA VAL A 66 2.92 -2.43 1.74
C VAL A 66 1.46 -2.08 1.52
N ALA A 67 1.13 -0.94 0.91
CA ALA A 67 -0.24 -0.52 0.64
C ALA A 67 -1.00 -1.39 -0.39
N ARG A 68 -0.29 -2.17 -1.22
CA ARG A 68 -0.87 -3.09 -2.21
C ARG A 68 -1.05 -4.52 -1.70
N ARG A 69 -0.39 -4.91 -0.60
CA ARG A 69 -0.40 -6.28 -0.05
C ARG A 69 -1.78 -6.90 0.08
N TRP A 70 -2.78 -6.14 0.50
CA TRP A 70 -4.15 -6.67 0.61
C TRP A 70 -4.76 -7.18 -0.71
N GLN A 71 -4.28 -6.69 -1.85
CA GLN A 71 -4.69 -7.17 -3.17
C GLN A 71 -3.73 -8.21 -3.75
N THR A 72 -2.43 -8.06 -3.48
CA THR A 72 -1.38 -8.82 -4.16
C THR A 72 -0.97 -10.09 -3.41
N TRP A 73 -1.08 -10.11 -2.08
CA TRP A 73 -0.74 -11.29 -1.29
C TRP A 73 -1.87 -12.32 -1.34
N PRO A 74 -1.53 -13.63 -1.33
CA PRO A 74 -2.53 -14.66 -1.08
C PRO A 74 -3.25 -14.37 0.23
N THR A 75 -4.58 -14.45 0.25
CA THR A 75 -5.37 -14.09 1.44
C THR A 75 -5.04 -15.00 2.64
N GLY A 76 -4.60 -16.24 2.38
CA GLY A 76 -4.13 -17.16 3.41
C GLY A 76 -2.78 -16.79 4.03
N ARG A 77 -2.02 -15.86 3.44
CA ARG A 77 -0.86 -15.21 4.06
C ARG A 77 -1.30 -14.12 5.02
N ILE A 78 -2.24 -13.26 4.60
CA ILE A 78 -2.80 -12.19 5.45
C ILE A 78 -3.52 -12.76 6.67
N PHE A 79 -4.26 -13.85 6.47
CA PHE A 79 -4.94 -14.59 7.53
C PHE A 79 -4.39 -16.01 7.53
N PRO A 80 -3.31 -16.33 8.25
CA PRO A 80 -2.71 -17.68 8.33
C PRO A 80 -3.69 -18.77 8.78
N GLU A 81 -3.37 -20.06 8.55
CA GLU A 81 -4.23 -21.16 9.01
C GLU A 81 -4.37 -21.20 10.53
N THR A 82 -3.31 -20.79 11.25
CA THR A 82 -3.30 -20.69 12.70
C THR A 82 -2.72 -19.36 13.14
N LEU A 83 -3.31 -18.75 14.17
CA LEU A 83 -2.78 -17.60 14.88
C LEU A 83 -2.50 -18.01 16.32
N THR A 84 -1.36 -17.57 16.86
CA THR A 84 -0.97 -17.83 18.25
C THR A 84 -1.52 -16.75 19.16
N TYR A 85 -1.85 -17.10 20.39
CA TYR A 85 -2.29 -16.15 21.41
C TYR A 85 -2.00 -16.65 22.82
N SER A 86 -1.97 -15.73 23.78
CA SER A 86 -1.78 -16.04 25.19
C SER A 86 -3.11 -16.46 25.82
N ALA A 87 -3.16 -17.66 26.41
CA ALA A 87 -4.34 -18.13 27.09
C ALA A 87 -4.59 -17.36 28.40
N GLU A 88 -5.85 -17.22 28.82
CA GLU A 88 -6.19 -16.50 30.06
C GLU A 88 -5.51 -17.08 31.31
N GLN A 89 -5.29 -18.40 31.33
CA GLN A 89 -4.65 -19.11 32.44
C GLN A 89 -3.12 -19.20 32.30
N GLY A 90 -2.56 -18.51 31.30
CA GLY A 90 -1.15 -18.58 30.94
C GLY A 90 -0.83 -19.68 29.91
N GLY A 91 0.31 -19.51 29.24
CA GLY A 91 0.72 -20.37 28.12
C GLY A 91 0.28 -19.83 26.75
N GLU A 92 0.76 -20.48 25.69
CA GLU A 92 0.44 -20.14 24.31
C GLU A 92 -0.53 -21.16 23.74
N GLU A 93 -1.61 -20.68 23.13
CA GLU A 93 -2.61 -21.45 22.42
C GLU A 93 -2.68 -21.02 20.95
N ARG A 94 -3.41 -21.80 20.14
CA ARG A 94 -3.57 -21.53 18.70
C ARG A 94 -5.03 -21.50 18.31
N ALA A 95 -5.44 -20.39 17.72
CA ALA A 95 -6.73 -20.27 17.06
C ALA A 95 -6.63 -20.81 15.62
N ARG A 96 -7.60 -21.61 15.19
CA ARG A 96 -7.65 -22.18 13.84
C ARG A 96 -8.60 -21.41 12.95
N ARG A 97 -8.15 -21.08 11.74
CA ARG A 97 -8.96 -20.44 10.71
C ARG A 97 -10.05 -21.39 10.23
N VAL A 98 -11.30 -20.97 10.34
CA VAL A 98 -12.48 -21.68 9.83
C VAL A 98 -12.70 -21.35 8.36
N GLY A 99 -12.52 -20.09 7.98
CA GLY A 99 -12.68 -19.66 6.59
C GLY A 99 -12.33 -18.20 6.35
N ILE A 100 -12.27 -17.85 5.06
CA ILE A 100 -12.02 -16.50 4.56
C ILE A 100 -13.21 -16.08 3.69
N GLY A 101 -13.74 -14.88 3.94
CA GLY A 101 -14.84 -14.32 3.18
C GLY A 101 -14.40 -13.81 1.82
N ARG A 102 -15.29 -13.91 0.82
CA ARG A 102 -15.04 -13.40 -0.55
C ARG A 102 -15.45 -11.94 -0.74
N ASP A 103 -16.37 -11.43 0.08
CA ASP A 103 -16.85 -10.05 -0.02
C ASP A 103 -15.88 -9.09 0.68
N SER A 104 -15.25 -8.23 -0.12
CA SER A 104 -14.32 -7.19 0.34
C SER A 104 -14.93 -5.78 0.41
N ARG A 105 -16.24 -5.62 0.15
CA ARG A 105 -16.88 -4.29 0.16
C ARG A 105 -16.90 -3.71 1.58
N CYS A 106 -16.39 -2.49 1.73
CA CYS A 106 -16.31 -1.81 3.02
C CYS A 106 -17.66 -1.72 3.73
N ASP A 107 -18.72 -1.33 3.01
CA ASP A 107 -20.05 -1.14 3.59
C ASP A 107 -20.71 -2.44 4.09
N GLY A 108 -20.31 -3.58 3.53
CA GLY A 108 -20.79 -4.90 3.93
C GLY A 108 -20.08 -5.47 5.17
N ALA A 109 -18.87 -5.00 5.46
CA ALA A 109 -18.01 -5.54 6.49
C ALA A 109 -18.12 -4.82 7.85
N VAL A 110 -18.58 -3.58 7.90
CA VAL A 110 -18.75 -2.81 9.16
C VAL A 110 -20.21 -2.45 9.43
N ASP A 111 -20.51 -2.10 10.69
CA ASP A 111 -21.82 -1.58 11.09
C ASP A 111 -22.15 -0.26 10.35
N ALA A 112 -23.45 -0.03 10.12
CA ALA A 112 -23.92 1.08 9.29
C ALA A 112 -23.43 2.46 9.76
N ALA A 113 -23.27 2.65 11.08
CA ALA A 113 -22.79 3.89 11.68
C ALA A 113 -21.34 4.27 11.27
N LEU A 114 -20.52 3.29 10.88
CA LEU A 114 -19.12 3.52 10.49
C LEU A 114 -18.96 3.81 9.00
N ARG A 115 -19.92 3.41 8.16
CA ARG A 115 -19.81 3.50 6.70
C ARG A 115 -19.47 4.92 6.18
N PRO A 116 -20.10 6.01 6.68
CA PRO A 116 -19.76 7.36 6.22
C PRO A 116 -18.29 7.71 6.48
N ALA A 117 -17.77 7.39 7.67
CA ALA A 117 -16.38 7.67 8.02
C ALA A 117 -15.40 6.81 7.22
N MET A 118 -15.72 5.52 7.01
CA MET A 118 -14.90 4.62 6.19
C MET A 118 -14.81 5.10 4.74
N ARG A 119 -15.93 5.56 4.17
CA ARG A 119 -15.94 6.15 2.82
C ARG A 119 -15.17 7.47 2.75
N ALA A 120 -15.35 8.37 3.72
CA ALA A 120 -14.63 9.64 3.78
C ALA A 120 -13.11 9.44 3.94
N ALA A 121 -12.69 8.37 4.62
CA ALA A 121 -11.29 7.97 4.73
C ALA A 121 -10.76 7.24 3.48
N GLY A 122 -11.60 6.97 2.46
CA GLY A 122 -11.18 6.32 1.23
C GLY A 122 -10.97 4.81 1.34
N CYS A 123 -11.76 4.11 2.16
CA CYS A 123 -11.70 2.66 2.30
C CYS A 123 -11.71 1.95 0.93
N ARG A 124 -10.65 1.18 0.66
CA ARG A 124 -10.46 0.48 -0.62
C ARG A 124 -11.05 -0.93 -0.61
N GLY A 125 -11.10 -1.55 0.56
CA GLY A 125 -11.65 -2.89 0.77
C GLY A 125 -11.43 -3.37 2.20
N ILE A 126 -12.24 -4.33 2.64
CA ILE A 126 -12.11 -4.98 3.95
C ILE A 126 -12.15 -6.49 3.77
N LEU A 127 -11.00 -7.14 3.90
CA LEU A 127 -10.92 -8.60 3.90
C LEU A 127 -11.33 -9.13 5.27
N ARG A 128 -11.94 -10.31 5.34
CA ARG A 128 -12.36 -10.93 6.61
C ARG A 128 -12.07 -12.41 6.66
N ALA A 129 -11.70 -12.88 7.84
CA ALA A 129 -11.54 -14.29 8.15
C ALA A 129 -12.10 -14.58 9.54
N THR A 130 -12.56 -15.81 9.75
CA THR A 130 -13.09 -16.26 11.05
C THR A 130 -12.25 -17.38 11.60
N TYR A 131 -11.93 -17.27 12.88
CA TYR A 131 -11.13 -18.19 13.64
C TYR A 131 -11.93 -18.73 14.82
N LEU A 132 -11.55 -19.92 15.25
CA LEU A 132 -12.03 -20.59 16.44
C LEU A 132 -10.85 -20.74 17.40
N ASP A 133 -11.04 -20.41 18.67
CA ASP A 133 -10.04 -20.60 19.72
C ASP A 133 -9.71 -22.09 19.94
N ALA A 134 -8.67 -22.36 20.71
CA ALA A 134 -8.20 -23.73 20.95
C ALA A 134 -9.26 -24.57 21.68
N LEU A 135 -10.02 -23.97 22.60
CA LEU A 135 -11.09 -24.61 23.36
C LEU A 135 -12.42 -24.71 22.59
N GLN A 136 -12.49 -24.12 21.40
CA GLN A 136 -13.67 -24.09 20.54
C GLN A 136 -14.90 -23.44 21.19
N GLY A 137 -14.69 -22.55 22.16
CA GLY A 137 -15.73 -21.80 22.86
C GLY A 137 -15.92 -20.37 22.32
N VAL A 138 -14.90 -19.81 21.69
CA VAL A 138 -14.85 -18.41 21.23
C VAL A 138 -14.59 -18.35 19.73
N VAL A 139 -15.43 -17.59 19.04
CA VAL A 139 -15.26 -17.27 17.63
C VAL A 139 -14.75 -15.84 17.51
N VAL A 140 -13.72 -15.65 16.68
CA VAL A 140 -13.15 -14.33 16.36
C VAL A 140 -13.24 -14.12 14.86
N THR A 141 -13.96 -13.08 14.42
CA THR A 141 -13.83 -12.58 13.06
C THR A 141 -12.77 -11.47 13.05
N LEU A 142 -11.71 -11.65 12.27
CA LEU A 142 -10.73 -10.61 11.95
C LEU A 142 -11.11 -9.91 10.65
N GLY A 143 -10.81 -8.61 10.58
CA GLY A 143 -10.99 -7.78 9.40
C GLY A 143 -9.75 -6.94 9.13
N VAL A 144 -9.31 -6.86 7.89
CA VAL A 144 -8.22 -5.99 7.45
C VAL A 144 -8.80 -4.97 6.48
N ALA A 145 -8.95 -3.72 6.94
CA ALA A 145 -9.41 -2.61 6.13
C ALA A 145 -8.24 -1.85 5.53
N ALA A 146 -8.21 -1.72 4.20
CA ALA A 146 -7.15 -1.06 3.46
C ALA A 146 -7.54 0.38 3.08
N PHE A 147 -6.59 1.31 3.24
CA PHE A 147 -6.74 2.72 2.94
C PHE A 147 -5.65 3.21 1.98
N PRO A 148 -5.77 4.44 1.43
CA PRO A 148 -4.76 4.98 0.53
C PRO A 148 -3.39 5.18 1.16
N ASP A 149 -3.38 5.55 2.44
CA ASP A 149 -2.21 5.91 3.21
C ASP A 149 -2.50 5.79 4.71
N GLU A 150 -1.46 5.95 5.53
CA GLU A 150 -1.55 5.86 6.98
C GLU A 150 -2.43 6.95 7.62
N SER A 151 -2.39 8.18 7.10
CA SER A 151 -3.24 9.27 7.62
C SER A 151 -4.73 8.94 7.42
N SER A 152 -5.05 8.33 6.29
CA SER A 152 -6.40 7.86 5.95
C SER A 152 -6.84 6.73 6.87
N ALA A 153 -5.97 5.76 7.17
CA ALA A 153 -6.24 4.70 8.14
C ALA A 153 -6.46 5.26 9.56
N LEU A 154 -5.67 6.25 9.99
CA LEU A 154 -5.83 6.93 11.28
C LEU A 154 -7.17 7.66 11.39
N ARG A 155 -7.58 8.39 10.33
CA ARG A 155 -8.90 9.04 10.28
C ARG A 155 -10.05 8.03 10.38
N ALA A 156 -9.93 6.87 9.71
CA ALA A 156 -10.92 5.81 9.81
C ALA A 156 -11.00 5.21 11.23
N LYS A 157 -9.84 4.89 11.83
CA LYS A 157 -9.74 4.37 13.21
C LYS A 157 -10.41 5.30 14.21
N ALA A 158 -10.30 6.61 14.04
CA ALA A 158 -10.89 7.60 14.96
C ALA A 158 -12.44 7.55 15.02
N ALA A 159 -13.10 6.94 14.03
CA ALA A 159 -14.56 6.79 14.02
C ALA A 159 -15.06 5.61 14.88
N PHE A 160 -14.17 4.70 15.27
CA PHE A 160 -14.51 3.55 16.10
C PHE A 160 -14.61 3.94 17.58
N PRO A 161 -15.43 3.21 18.37
CA PRO A 161 -15.48 3.41 19.81
C PRO A 161 -14.11 3.14 20.46
N LYS A 162 -13.81 3.89 21.53
CA LYS A 162 -12.67 3.60 22.40
C LYS A 162 -12.93 2.35 23.25
N GLY A 163 -11.86 1.62 23.56
CA GLY A 163 -11.91 0.38 24.33
C GLY A 163 -12.40 -0.81 23.51
N GLU A 164 -12.61 -1.95 24.17
CA GLU A 164 -12.94 -3.23 23.52
C GLU A 164 -14.44 -3.40 23.29
N ARG A 165 -15.03 -2.50 22.49
CA ARG A 165 -16.47 -2.50 22.26
C ARG A 165 -16.84 -3.26 20.97
N PRO A 166 -17.86 -4.14 20.99
CA PRO A 166 -18.25 -4.92 19.82
C PRO A 166 -19.00 -4.12 18.75
N SER A 167 -19.61 -2.98 19.11
CA SER A 167 -20.47 -2.20 18.23
C SER A 167 -20.43 -0.70 18.57
N PRO A 168 -20.47 0.20 17.58
CA PRO A 168 -20.33 -0.10 16.16
C PRO A 168 -18.92 -0.59 15.84
N GLY A 169 -18.80 -1.62 15.00
CA GLY A 169 -17.53 -2.30 14.72
C GLY A 169 -17.56 -3.19 13.48
N LEU A 170 -16.65 -4.17 13.45
CA LEU A 170 -16.62 -5.21 12.41
C LEU A 170 -17.85 -6.11 12.53
N ARG A 171 -18.44 -6.46 11.40
CA ARG A 171 -19.52 -7.44 11.33
C ARG A 171 -18.95 -8.84 11.33
N ALA A 172 -19.51 -9.69 12.20
CA ALA A 172 -19.24 -11.11 12.23
C ALA A 172 -19.38 -11.74 10.84
N LEU A 173 -18.51 -12.71 10.55
CA LEU A 173 -18.54 -13.51 9.33
C LEU A 173 -18.75 -14.97 9.72
N ALA A 174 -19.99 -15.43 9.64
CA ALA A 174 -20.34 -16.84 9.86
C ALA A 174 -20.05 -17.67 8.60
N PHE A 175 -19.69 -18.94 8.80
CA PHE A 175 -19.58 -19.93 7.73
C PHE A 175 -20.66 -21.01 7.91
N PRO A 176 -21.68 -21.06 7.02
CA PRO A 176 -22.76 -22.03 7.10
C PRO A 176 -22.26 -23.47 7.10
N GLY A 177 -22.90 -24.33 7.90
CA GLY A 177 -22.50 -25.73 8.05
C GLY A 177 -21.24 -25.96 8.88
N THR A 178 -20.71 -24.93 9.55
CA THR A 178 -19.59 -25.02 10.49
C THR A 178 -20.04 -24.66 11.90
N VAL A 179 -19.16 -24.88 12.90
CA VAL A 179 -19.41 -24.43 14.29
C VAL A 179 -19.62 -22.91 14.40
N THR A 180 -19.17 -22.12 13.42
CA THR A 180 -19.31 -20.65 13.41
C THR A 180 -20.62 -20.16 12.81
N ASP A 181 -21.48 -21.04 12.31
CA ASP A 181 -22.73 -20.68 11.62
C ASP A 181 -23.65 -19.79 12.48
N ARG A 182 -23.62 -20.01 13.80
CA ARG A 182 -24.45 -19.27 14.76
C ARG A 182 -23.84 -17.93 15.19
N PHE A 183 -22.60 -17.62 14.82
CA PHE A 183 -21.94 -16.38 15.21
C PHE A 183 -22.39 -15.20 14.34
N THR A 184 -23.49 -14.57 14.75
CA THR A 184 -24.09 -13.42 14.05
C THR A 184 -23.73 -12.09 14.72
N SER A 185 -24.13 -10.97 14.10
CA SER A 185 -23.95 -9.62 14.66
C SER A 185 -24.50 -9.46 16.09
N ALA A 186 -25.51 -10.23 16.49
CA ALA A 186 -26.10 -10.18 17.83
C ALA A 186 -25.23 -10.86 18.90
N GLY A 187 -24.38 -11.82 18.52
CA GLY A 187 -23.51 -12.57 19.43
C GLY A 187 -22.18 -11.87 19.74
N ARG A 188 -21.89 -10.74 19.08
CA ARG A 188 -20.67 -9.95 19.28
C ARG A 188 -20.62 -9.36 20.68
N GLN A 189 -19.58 -9.68 21.44
CA GLN A 189 -19.39 -9.27 22.84
C GLN A 189 -18.15 -8.41 23.04
N ALA A 190 -17.11 -8.63 22.25
CA ALA A 190 -15.93 -7.78 22.21
C ALA A 190 -15.59 -7.38 20.79
N GLY A 191 -14.79 -6.31 20.66
CA GLY A 191 -14.21 -5.89 19.39
C GLY A 191 -13.00 -5.03 19.63
N THR A 192 -11.95 -5.24 18.83
CA THR A 192 -10.71 -4.47 18.90
C THR A 192 -10.46 -3.73 17.59
N VAL A 193 -9.75 -2.61 17.71
CA VAL A 193 -9.36 -1.77 16.57
C VAL A 193 -7.89 -1.40 16.74
N ARG A 194 -7.09 -1.75 15.74
CA ARG A 194 -5.66 -1.43 15.64
C ARG A 194 -5.38 -0.81 14.29
N GLN A 195 -4.39 0.07 14.21
CA GLN A 195 -3.91 0.62 12.94
C GLN A 195 -2.44 0.27 12.80
N ALA A 196 -2.03 -0.08 11.59
CA ALA A 196 -0.64 -0.34 11.23
C ALA A 196 -0.43 0.05 9.77
N GLY A 197 0.41 1.06 9.52
CA GLY A 197 0.59 1.65 8.20
C GLY A 197 -0.75 2.06 7.55
N PRO A 198 -1.02 1.71 6.28
CA PRO A 198 -2.26 2.04 5.58
C PRO A 198 -3.44 1.12 5.93
N TYR A 199 -3.34 0.33 7.01
CA TYR A 199 -4.35 -0.67 7.40
C TYR A 199 -4.98 -0.37 8.75
N VAL A 200 -6.27 -0.68 8.87
CA VAL A 200 -6.96 -0.83 10.16
C VAL A 200 -7.33 -2.30 10.32
N VAL A 201 -6.77 -2.96 11.33
CA VAL A 201 -7.08 -4.34 11.69
C VAL A 201 -8.13 -4.33 12.79
N LEU A 202 -9.22 -5.03 12.53
CA LEU A 202 -10.43 -5.05 13.32
C LEU A 202 -10.68 -6.48 13.81
N THR A 203 -11.26 -6.61 15.00
CA THR A 203 -11.83 -7.88 15.42
C THR A 203 -13.24 -7.71 15.93
N THR A 204 -14.00 -8.79 15.86
CA THR A 204 -15.17 -8.98 16.71
C THR A 204 -15.19 -10.41 17.23
N ALA A 205 -15.47 -10.57 18.51
CA ALA A 205 -15.45 -11.85 19.20
C ALA A 205 -16.74 -12.10 20.00
N GLY A 206 -17.06 -13.37 20.20
CA GLY A 206 -18.17 -13.84 21.01
C GLY A 206 -18.19 -15.36 21.12
N GLN A 207 -19.08 -15.91 21.93
CA GLN A 207 -19.19 -17.36 22.08
C GLN A 207 -19.76 -18.03 20.82
N VAL A 208 -19.27 -19.23 20.58
CA VAL A 208 -19.65 -20.08 19.44
C VAL A 208 -21.13 -20.47 19.43
N ASP A 209 -21.79 -20.50 20.60
CA ASP A 209 -23.19 -20.91 20.73
C ASP A 209 -24.20 -19.92 20.10
N GLY A 210 -23.73 -18.73 19.71
CA GLY A 210 -24.52 -17.70 19.04
C GLY A 210 -25.51 -16.99 19.95
N ARG A 211 -25.45 -17.18 21.27
CA ARG A 211 -26.30 -16.45 22.20
C ARG A 211 -26.09 -14.95 22.03
N PRO A 212 -27.16 -14.15 21.92
CA PRO A 212 -27.03 -12.71 21.85
C PRO A 212 -26.26 -12.16 23.05
N ALA A 213 -25.38 -11.20 22.84
CA ALA A 213 -24.58 -10.58 23.91
C ALA A 213 -25.45 -10.07 25.08
N ARG A 214 -26.63 -9.52 24.76
CA ARG A 214 -27.62 -9.04 25.73
C ARG A 214 -28.22 -10.13 26.64
N ALA A 215 -28.12 -11.39 26.25
CA ALA A 215 -28.61 -12.54 27.01
C ALA A 215 -27.52 -13.14 27.91
N VAL A 216 -26.27 -12.70 27.76
CA VAL A 216 -25.18 -13.02 28.67
C VAL A 216 -25.28 -12.07 29.86
N GLY A 217 -25.43 -12.63 31.07
CA GLY A 217 -25.58 -11.85 32.30
C GLY A 217 -24.36 -10.98 32.59
N GLU A 218 -23.39 -11.53 33.32
CA GLU A 218 -22.13 -10.84 33.59
C GLU A 218 -21.21 -10.89 32.37
N GLN A 219 -20.80 -9.72 31.87
CA GLN A 219 -19.84 -9.62 30.77
C GLN A 219 -18.43 -9.98 31.28
N ARG A 220 -17.76 -10.89 30.57
CA ARG A 220 -16.39 -11.34 30.90
C ARG A 220 -15.42 -10.92 29.80
N PRO A 221 -14.94 -9.66 29.80
CA PRO A 221 -14.12 -9.14 28.72
C PRO A 221 -12.79 -9.88 28.56
N ALA A 222 -12.22 -10.39 29.66
CA ALA A 222 -10.96 -11.13 29.66
C ALA A 222 -10.97 -12.34 28.70
N VAL A 223 -12.10 -13.04 28.60
CA VAL A 223 -12.28 -14.23 27.74
C VAL A 223 -12.09 -13.91 26.25
N PHE A 224 -12.15 -12.62 25.88
CA PHE A 224 -11.99 -12.16 24.51
C PHE A 224 -10.72 -11.33 24.27
N ALA A 225 -9.92 -11.06 25.32
CA ALA A 225 -8.77 -10.15 25.24
C ALA A 225 -7.73 -10.60 24.19
N PHE A 226 -7.55 -11.92 24.05
CA PHE A 226 -6.62 -12.52 23.10
C PHE A 226 -6.92 -12.16 21.63
N ALA A 227 -8.14 -11.73 21.29
CA ALA A 227 -8.47 -11.25 19.96
C ALA A 227 -7.62 -10.00 19.58
N GLY A 228 -7.20 -9.20 20.57
CA GLY A 228 -6.25 -8.11 20.36
C GLY A 228 -4.88 -8.60 19.87
N GLU A 229 -4.34 -9.65 20.49
CA GLU A 229 -3.04 -10.24 20.12
C GLU A 229 -3.08 -10.80 18.70
N MET A 230 -4.17 -11.49 18.33
CA MET A 230 -4.38 -11.98 16.97
C MET A 230 -4.39 -10.84 15.93
N ALA A 231 -5.00 -9.70 16.28
CA ALA A 231 -5.01 -8.52 15.41
C ALA A 231 -3.62 -7.91 15.25
N GLU A 232 -2.84 -7.88 16.32
CA GLU A 232 -1.46 -7.38 16.33
C GLU A 232 -0.53 -8.26 15.51
N GLN A 233 -0.68 -9.59 15.58
CA GLN A 233 0.06 -10.54 14.75
C GLN A 233 -0.20 -10.30 13.25
N VAL A 234 -1.47 -10.21 12.84
CA VAL A 234 -1.85 -9.92 11.45
C VAL A 234 -1.37 -8.53 11.01
N ALA A 235 -1.50 -7.53 11.88
CA ALA A 235 -1.05 -6.17 11.60
C ALA A 235 0.48 -6.09 11.40
N GLY A 236 1.25 -6.77 12.24
CA GLY A 236 2.71 -6.81 12.16
C GLY A 236 3.20 -7.43 10.85
N GLU A 237 2.66 -8.58 10.47
CA GLU A 237 3.03 -9.23 9.21
C GLU A 237 2.67 -8.35 8.01
N LEU A 238 1.49 -7.75 8.03
CA LEU A 238 0.99 -6.98 6.89
C LEU A 238 1.71 -5.64 6.72
N ALA A 239 2.02 -4.92 7.80
CA ALA A 239 2.51 -3.55 7.75
C ALA A 239 4.04 -3.41 7.76
N THR A 240 4.79 -4.48 8.06
CA THR A 240 6.26 -4.42 8.11
C THR A 240 6.84 -4.15 6.71
N PRO A 241 7.48 -2.99 6.47
CA PRO A 241 8.08 -2.69 5.19
C PRO A 241 9.31 -3.59 4.96
N VAL A 242 9.49 -4.02 3.72
CA VAL A 242 10.72 -4.69 3.28
C VAL A 242 11.38 -3.77 2.27
N VAL A 243 12.56 -3.26 2.60
CA VAL A 243 13.36 -2.43 1.70
C VAL A 243 14.41 -3.33 1.04
N PRO A 244 14.45 -3.42 -0.30
CA PRO A 244 15.50 -4.16 -0.98
C PRO A 244 16.87 -3.57 -0.68
N ASP A 245 17.86 -4.43 -0.41
CA ASP A 245 19.25 -4.02 -0.32
C ASP A 245 19.91 -4.10 -1.70
N CYS A 246 19.89 -2.98 -2.43
CA CYS A 246 20.51 -2.88 -3.75
C CYS A 246 22.06 -2.86 -3.70
N THR A 247 22.69 -2.96 -2.52
CA THR A 247 24.16 -3.06 -2.37
C THR A 247 24.64 -4.49 -2.17
N SER A 248 23.74 -5.42 -1.87
CA SER A 248 24.05 -6.85 -1.73
C SER A 248 24.30 -7.50 -3.08
N THR A 249 25.44 -8.18 -3.21
CA THR A 249 25.79 -8.97 -4.41
C THR A 249 25.23 -10.40 -4.38
N THR A 250 24.55 -10.79 -3.30
CA THR A 250 24.18 -12.20 -3.05
C THR A 250 22.67 -12.45 -3.13
N GLU A 251 21.84 -11.41 -3.06
CA GLU A 251 20.38 -11.54 -3.10
C GLU A 251 19.72 -10.30 -3.72
N TRP A 252 18.85 -10.54 -4.71
CA TRP A 252 18.02 -9.59 -5.47
C TRP A 252 18.71 -8.28 -5.91
N GLN A 253 19.25 -8.29 -7.13
CA GLN A 253 19.81 -7.10 -7.77
C GLN A 253 18.71 -6.13 -8.23
N CYS A 254 18.84 -4.89 -7.79
CA CYS A 254 18.36 -3.71 -8.50
C CYS A 254 19.40 -3.39 -9.60
#